data_AF-A0A5D2J1U7-F1
#
_entry.id   AF-A0A5D2J1U7-F1
#
_cell.length_a   1.000
_cell.length_b   1.000
_cell.length_c   1.000
_cell.angle_alpha   90.00
_cell.angle_beta   90.00
_cell.angle_gamma   90.00
#
_symmetry.space_group_name_H-M   'P 1'
#
loop_
_entity.id
_entity.type
_entity.pdbx_description
1 polymer ?
#
loop_
_entity_poly.entity_id
_entity_poly.type
_entity_poly.pdbx_seq_one_letter_code
_entity_poly.pdbx_strand_id
1 'polypeptide(L)'
;MKISQLCNSFLWSGSESPARGVKVSWERVCYPKSEGDLGIKDLLIRNKACILRNLWSIWMKAGSLWVASIDLYRLRSCCVLEVQSCSWHCWARKKLLRLRSLLPSLGGLQEDFKSCKAWEKLREKIEKVMVNYIGSAFSEV
;
A
#
# COMPACT_ATOMS: atom_id res chain seq x y z
N MET A 1 10.82 -8.25 -0.55
CA MET A 1 11.35 -6.88 -0.33
C MET A 1 12.54 -7.00 0.62
N LYS A 2 13.70 -6.40 0.35
CA LYS A 2 14.93 -6.58 1.17
C LYS A 2 14.70 -6.24 2.65
N ILE A 3 13.90 -5.22 2.95
CA ILE A 3 13.57 -4.81 4.32
C ILE A 3 12.82 -5.90 5.08
N SER A 4 11.81 -6.54 4.47
CA SER A 4 11.10 -7.66 5.11
C SER A 4 12.03 -8.84 5.41
N GLN A 5 13.02 -9.08 4.53
CA GLN A 5 14.03 -10.12 4.75
C GLN A 5 14.96 -9.75 5.92
N LEU A 6 15.37 -8.49 6.02
CA LEU A 6 16.17 -7.99 7.13
C LEU A 6 15.41 -8.11 8.46
N CYS A 7 14.14 -7.71 8.48
CA CYS A 7 13.28 -7.86 9.66
C CYS A 7 13.12 -9.34 10.04
N ASN A 8 12.97 -10.23 9.05
CA ASN A 8 12.87 -11.67 9.27
C ASN A 8 14.18 -12.25 9.82
N SER A 9 15.33 -11.90 9.25
CA SER A 9 16.65 -12.30 9.75
C SER A 9 16.87 -11.79 11.17
N PHE A 10 16.59 -10.51 11.44
CA PHE A 10 16.71 -9.94 12.77
C PHE A 10 15.83 -10.67 13.79
N LEU A 11 14.57 -10.98 13.45
CA LEU A 11 13.64 -11.66 14.34
C LEU A 11 14.11 -13.06 14.74
N TRP A 12 14.72 -13.81 13.82
CA TRP A 12 15.10 -15.22 14.05
C TRP A 12 16.58 -15.45 14.37
N SER A 13 17.48 -14.54 14.04
CA SER A 13 18.93 -14.67 14.32
C SER A 13 19.57 -13.47 15.00
N GLY A 14 18.81 -12.43 15.35
CA GLY A 14 19.33 -11.23 16.01
C GLY A 14 20.39 -10.46 15.19
N SER A 15 20.51 -10.77 13.90
CA SER A 15 21.54 -10.24 13.01
C SER A 15 21.01 -10.14 11.58
N GLU A 16 21.68 -9.34 10.75
CA GLU A 16 21.33 -9.17 9.33
C GLU A 16 21.61 -10.42 8.49
N SER A 17 22.49 -11.28 8.99
CA SER A 17 22.82 -12.57 8.41
C SER A 17 21.60 -13.48 8.34
N PRO A 18 21.39 -14.25 7.26
CA PRO A 18 20.26 -15.16 7.17
C PRO A 18 20.28 -16.16 8.31
N ALA A 19 19.18 -16.21 9.08
CA ALA A 19 19.08 -17.10 10.24
C ALA A 19 19.28 -18.58 9.85
N ARG A 20 20.04 -19.32 10.66
CA ARG A 20 20.23 -20.78 10.56
C ARG A 20 19.29 -21.45 11.57
N GLY A 21 18.21 -22.10 11.10
CA GLY A 21 17.21 -22.76 11.97
C GLY A 21 15.82 -22.89 11.31
N VAL A 22 14.88 -23.48 12.05
CA VAL A 22 13.46 -23.61 11.64
C VAL A 22 12.82 -22.22 11.67
N LYS A 23 12.32 -21.77 10.52
CA LYS A 23 11.70 -20.45 10.34
C LYS A 23 10.20 -20.61 10.19
N VAL A 24 9.44 -19.80 10.92
CA VAL A 24 8.05 -19.55 10.55
C VAL A 24 8.05 -18.64 9.31
N SER A 25 7.22 -18.96 8.32
CA SER A 25 7.06 -18.13 7.13
C SER A 25 6.68 -16.70 7.52
N TRP A 26 7.23 -15.70 6.84
CA TRP A 26 6.92 -14.28 7.10
C TRP A 26 5.43 -13.97 7.02
N GLU A 27 4.69 -14.69 6.16
CA GLU A 27 3.23 -14.58 6.04
C GLU A 27 2.52 -14.93 7.35
N ARG A 28 2.84 -16.09 7.96
CA ARG A 28 2.35 -16.47 9.30
C ARG A 28 2.75 -15.47 10.38
N VAL A 29 3.99 -14.98 10.38
CA VAL A 29 4.41 -13.94 11.35
C VAL A 29 3.54 -12.67 11.25
N CYS A 30 3.02 -12.40 10.05
CA CYS A 30 2.16 -11.25 9.78
C CYS A 30 0.66 -11.48 10.00
N TYR A 31 0.22 -12.70 10.34
CA TYR A 31 -1.17 -12.97 10.68
C TYR A 31 -1.59 -12.24 11.97
N PRO A 32 -2.86 -11.83 12.09
CA PRO A 32 -3.36 -11.10 13.25
C PRO A 32 -3.19 -11.91 14.55
N LYS A 33 -2.91 -11.21 15.66
CA LYS A 33 -2.68 -11.82 16.98
C LYS A 33 -3.85 -12.69 17.47
N SER A 34 -5.06 -12.42 16.99
CA SER A 34 -6.26 -13.20 17.29
C SER A 34 -6.15 -14.66 16.83
N GLU A 35 -5.30 -14.96 15.85
CA GLU A 35 -5.09 -16.30 15.31
C GLU A 35 -3.85 -17.00 15.89
N GLY A 36 -3.21 -16.41 16.92
CA GLY A 36 -2.07 -17.00 17.62
C GLY A 36 -0.69 -16.64 17.06
N ASP A 37 -0.63 -15.77 16.06
CA ASP A 37 0.62 -15.28 15.45
C ASP A 37 1.12 -13.96 16.06
N LEU A 38 2.32 -13.50 15.65
CA LEU A 38 2.97 -12.32 16.24
C LEU A 38 2.23 -10.99 15.94
N GLY A 39 1.36 -10.93 14.93
CA GLY A 39 0.65 -9.71 14.56
C GLY A 39 1.55 -8.61 14.01
N ILE A 40 2.70 -8.96 13.44
CA ILE A 40 3.60 -7.98 12.80
C ILE A 40 2.95 -7.52 11.50
N LYS A 41 2.75 -6.21 11.32
CA LYS A 41 2.10 -5.70 10.10
C LYS A 41 2.96 -5.97 8.87
N ASP A 42 2.39 -6.61 7.85
CA ASP A 42 3.09 -6.84 6.58
C ASP A 42 3.45 -5.52 5.90
N LEU A 43 4.75 -5.31 5.70
CA LEU A 43 5.31 -4.15 5.03
C LEU A 43 4.86 -4.05 3.57
N LEU A 44 4.57 -5.17 2.90
CA LEU A 44 4.06 -5.14 1.53
C LEU A 44 2.66 -4.56 1.49
N ILE A 45 1.76 -5.02 2.36
CA ILE A 45 0.41 -4.49 2.51
C ILE A 45 0.48 -3.01 2.90
N ARG A 46 1.31 -2.66 3.88
CA ARG A 46 1.48 -1.28 4.35
C ARG A 46 2.01 -0.36 3.25
N ASN A 47 2.97 -0.81 2.44
CA ASN A 47 3.49 -0.04 1.32
C ASN A 47 2.41 0.20 0.25
N LYS A 48 1.65 -0.85 -0.13
CA LYS A 48 0.53 -0.72 -1.08
C LYS A 48 -0.54 0.25 -0.54
N ALA A 49 -0.88 0.16 0.74
CA ALA A 49 -1.79 1.08 1.41
C ALA A 49 -1.29 2.53 1.38
N CYS A 50 0.00 2.76 1.62
CA CYS A 50 0.61 4.08 1.51
C CYS A 50 0.55 4.63 0.07
N ILE A 51 0.79 3.80 -0.94
CA ILE A 51 0.66 4.22 -2.34
C ILE A 51 -0.79 4.59 -2.67
N LEU A 52 -1.74 3.76 -2.24
CA LEU A 52 -3.17 3.99 -2.47
C LEU A 52 -3.67 5.26 -1.77
N ARG A 53 -3.17 5.56 -0.56
CA ARG A 53 -3.40 6.84 0.11
C ARG A 53 -2.93 8.01 -0.73
N ASN A 54 -1.67 7.99 -1.17
CA ASN A 54 -1.12 9.07 -1.97
C ASN A 54 -1.92 9.28 -3.26
N LEU A 55 -2.32 8.17 -3.88
CA LEU A 55 -3.14 8.17 -5.09
C LEU A 55 -4.53 8.76 -4.85
N TRP A 56 -5.15 8.45 -3.71
CA TRP A 56 -6.43 9.04 -3.30
C TRP A 56 -6.29 10.55 -3.04
N SER A 57 -5.22 10.98 -2.35
CA SER A 57 -4.93 12.40 -2.14
C SER A 57 -4.78 13.17 -3.46
N ILE A 58 -4.15 12.55 -4.46
CA ILE A 58 -4.00 13.11 -5.81
C ILE A 58 -5.37 13.19 -6.50
N TRP A 59 -6.15 12.12 -6.45
CA TRP A 59 -7.46 12.04 -7.09
C TRP A 59 -8.46 13.07 -6.54
N MET A 60 -8.47 13.26 -5.21
CA MET A 60 -9.31 14.26 -4.54
C MET A 60 -8.74 15.68 -4.58
N LYS A 61 -7.59 15.89 -5.24
CA LYS A 61 -6.86 17.16 -5.24
C LYS A 61 -6.71 17.74 -3.83
N ALA A 62 -6.38 16.87 -2.87
CA ALA A 62 -6.19 17.27 -1.48
C ALA A 62 -5.20 18.45 -1.45
N GLY A 63 -5.59 19.56 -0.81
CA GLY A 63 -4.92 20.88 -0.90
C GLY A 63 -3.48 20.99 -0.37
N SER A 64 -2.71 19.90 -0.35
CA SER A 64 -1.28 19.91 -0.06
C SER A 64 -0.46 20.37 -1.27
N LEU A 65 0.63 21.09 -1.02
CA LEU A 65 1.56 21.55 -2.05
C LEU A 65 2.15 20.41 -2.89
N TRP A 66 2.35 19.24 -2.27
CA TRP A 66 2.85 18.04 -2.95
C TRP A 66 1.84 17.52 -3.98
N VAL A 67 0.55 17.45 -3.63
CA VAL A 67 -0.51 17.08 -4.58
C VAL A 67 -0.62 18.10 -5.71
N ALA A 68 -0.62 19.40 -5.40
CA ALA A 68 -0.67 20.45 -6.41
C ALA A 68 0.52 20.38 -7.39
N SER A 69 1.73 20.14 -6.88
CA SER A 69 2.93 19.96 -7.71
C SER A 69 2.83 18.72 -8.61
N ILE A 70 2.30 17.62 -8.10
CA ILE A 70 2.10 16.41 -8.91
C ILE A 70 1.06 16.62 -9.99
N ASP A 71 -0.06 17.27 -9.66
CA ASP A 71 -1.12 17.57 -10.60
C ASP A 71 -0.58 18.40 -11.77
N LEU A 72 0.15 19.48 -11.47
CA LEU A 72 0.73 20.38 -12.48
C LEU A 72 1.85 19.74 -13.31
N TYR A 73 2.87 19.16 -12.66
CA TYR A 73 4.08 18.74 -13.36
C TYR A 73 4.04 17.30 -13.87
N ARG A 74 3.38 16.38 -13.14
CA ARG A 74 3.41 14.94 -13.46
C ARG A 74 2.17 14.46 -14.19
N LEU A 75 1.01 15.01 -13.85
CA LEU A 75 -0.28 14.66 -14.47
C LEU A 75 -0.74 15.67 -15.50
N ARG A 76 -0.17 16.89 -15.51
CA ARG A 76 -0.57 17.99 -16.41
C ARG A 76 -2.07 18.30 -16.30
N SER A 77 -2.59 18.29 -15.07
CA SER A 77 -4.00 18.52 -14.75
C SER A 77 -4.98 17.45 -15.28
N CYS A 78 -4.49 16.34 -15.81
CA CYS A 78 -5.34 15.20 -16.21
C CYS A 78 -5.77 14.37 -15.00
N CYS A 79 -6.95 13.75 -15.08
CA CYS A 79 -7.41 12.84 -14.05
C CYS A 79 -6.49 11.61 -13.96
N VAL A 80 -6.04 11.25 -12.76
CA VAL A 80 -5.11 10.11 -12.56
C VAL A 80 -5.67 8.78 -13.06
N LEU A 81 -7.00 8.67 -13.13
CA LEU A 81 -7.70 7.49 -13.65
C LEU A 81 -7.57 7.34 -15.17
N GLU A 82 -7.32 8.42 -15.91
CA GLU A 82 -7.26 8.42 -17.36
C GLU A 82 -5.83 8.24 -17.88
N VAL A 83 -4.82 8.51 -17.05
CA VAL A 83 -3.40 8.47 -17.43
C VAL A 83 -2.96 7.06 -17.81
N GLN A 84 -2.61 6.85 -19.08
CA GLN A 84 -2.08 5.58 -19.58
C GLN A 84 -0.70 5.26 -18.99
N SER A 85 -0.43 3.98 -18.75
CA SER A 85 0.88 3.52 -18.31
C SER A 85 1.80 3.24 -19.50
N CYS A 86 2.74 4.14 -19.77
CA CYS A 86 3.76 3.95 -20.80
C CYS A 86 5.06 3.32 -20.28
N SER A 87 5.86 2.74 -21.19
CA SER A 87 7.11 2.03 -20.84
C SER A 87 8.20 2.96 -20.29
N TRP A 88 8.25 4.22 -20.73
CA TRP A 88 9.24 5.22 -20.29
C TRP A 88 8.92 5.85 -18.93
N HIS A 89 7.79 5.51 -18.31
CA HIS A 89 7.51 5.98 -16.96
C HIS A 89 8.42 5.33 -15.93
N CYS A 90 8.84 6.11 -14.93
CA CYS A 90 9.59 5.58 -13.81
C CYS A 90 8.78 4.53 -13.05
N TRP A 91 9.50 3.62 -12.39
CA TRP A 91 8.88 2.51 -11.66
C TRP A 91 7.80 2.96 -10.67
N ALA A 92 8.06 4.05 -9.93
CA ALA A 92 7.10 4.60 -8.97
C ALA A 92 5.78 5.03 -9.63
N ARG A 93 5.85 5.69 -10.80
CA ARG A 93 4.66 6.09 -11.56
C ARG A 93 3.90 4.88 -12.08
N LYS A 94 4.60 3.87 -12.62
CA LYS A 94 3.97 2.61 -13.05
C LYS A 94 3.27 1.91 -11.89
N LYS A 95 3.92 1.84 -10.72
CA LYS A 95 3.37 1.21 -9.52
C LYS A 95 2.12 1.92 -9.02
N LEU A 96 2.13 3.25 -9.03
CA LEU A 96 0.99 4.09 -8.69
C LEU A 96 -0.17 3.90 -9.67
N LEU A 97 0.09 3.93 -10.98
CA LEU A 97 -0.93 3.73 -12.01
C LEU A 97 -1.54 2.32 -11.99
N ARG A 98 -0.79 1.29 -11.57
CA ARG A 98 -1.33 -0.07 -11.41
C ARG A 98 -2.40 -0.18 -10.32
N LEU A 99 -2.31 0.64 -9.26
CA LEU A 99 -3.27 0.62 -8.16
C LEU A 99 -4.47 1.55 -8.39
N ARG A 100 -4.52 2.29 -9.52
CA ARG A 100 -5.61 3.22 -9.84
C ARG A 100 -6.97 2.55 -9.98
N SER A 101 -7.01 1.30 -10.42
CA SER A 101 -8.25 0.53 -10.53
C SER A 101 -8.95 0.31 -9.19
N LEU A 102 -8.22 0.45 -8.07
CA LEU A 102 -8.78 0.32 -6.72
C LEU A 102 -9.37 1.64 -6.20
N LEU A 103 -9.07 2.79 -6.82
CA LEU A 103 -9.61 4.07 -6.37
C LEU A 103 -11.14 4.15 -6.38
N PRO A 104 -11.86 3.68 -7.43
CA PRO A 104 -13.32 3.73 -7.43
C PRO A 104 -13.94 2.93 -6.27
N SER A 105 -13.33 1.81 -5.89
CA SER A 105 -13.78 1.00 -4.73
C SER A 105 -13.64 1.73 -3.38
N LEU A 106 -12.83 2.79 -3.34
CA LEU A 106 -12.65 3.67 -2.18
C LEU A 106 -13.56 4.93 -2.23
N GLY A 107 -14.22 5.19 -3.37
CA GLY A 107 -14.88 6.46 -3.71
C GLY A 107 -16.02 6.93 -2.81
N GLY A 108 -16.54 6.08 -1.93
CA GLY A 108 -17.55 6.47 -0.93
C GLY A 108 -17.01 7.26 0.27
N LEU A 109 -15.85 7.90 0.15
CA LEU A 109 -15.23 8.72 1.20
C LEU A 109 -14.98 10.11 0.63
N GLN A 110 -16.01 10.95 0.66
CA GLN A 110 -15.93 12.36 0.26
C GLN A 110 -15.62 13.29 1.46
N GLU A 111 -15.27 12.73 2.62
CA GLU A 111 -14.97 13.52 3.81
C GLU A 111 -13.55 14.10 3.79
N ASP A 112 -13.43 15.34 4.26
CA ASP A 112 -12.17 16.06 4.38
C ASP A 112 -11.18 15.37 5.33
N PHE A 113 -10.01 15.00 4.81
CA PHE A 113 -8.97 14.24 5.53
C PHE A 113 -8.17 15.02 6.57
N LYS A 114 -8.69 16.15 7.06
CA LYS A 114 -7.98 16.96 8.06
C LYS A 114 -7.93 16.29 9.45
N SER A 115 -8.76 15.29 9.73
CA SER A 115 -8.83 14.62 11.04
C SER A 115 -8.15 13.25 11.08
N CYS A 116 -7.39 12.97 12.15
CA CYS A 116 -6.81 11.64 12.42
C CYS A 116 -7.86 10.51 12.40
N LYS A 117 -9.10 10.79 12.82
CA LYS A 117 -10.20 9.82 12.84
C LYS A 117 -10.67 9.41 11.43
N ALA A 118 -10.64 10.35 10.47
CA ALA A 118 -10.95 10.05 9.07
C ALA A 118 -9.89 9.13 8.45
N TRP A 119 -8.63 9.32 8.86
CA TRP A 119 -7.53 8.47 8.43
C TRP A 119 -7.62 7.03 8.95
N GLU A 120 -8.06 6.82 10.19
CA GLU A 120 -8.27 5.46 10.72
C GLU A 120 -9.35 4.70 9.94
N LYS A 121 -10.49 5.35 9.68
CA LYS A 121 -11.57 4.77 8.86
C LYS A 121 -11.11 4.42 7.44
N LEU A 122 -10.34 5.31 6.80
CA LEU A 122 -9.79 5.05 5.47
C LEU A 122 -8.79 3.91 5.50
N ARG A 123 -7.92 3.89 6.51
CA ARG A 123 -6.93 2.84 6.67
C ARG A 123 -7.60 1.47 6.77
N GLU A 124 -8.65 1.33 7.57
CA GLU A 124 -9.41 0.09 7.65
C GLU A 124 -10.03 -0.31 6.31
N LYS A 125 -10.61 0.64 5.57
CA LYS A 125 -11.14 0.39 4.23
C LYS A 125 -10.06 -0.04 3.25
N ILE A 126 -8.91 0.65 3.26
CA ILE A 126 -7.74 0.31 2.44
C ILE A 126 -7.24 -1.09 2.80
N GLU A 127 -7.08 -1.41 4.08
CA GLU A 127 -6.64 -2.72 4.53
C GLU A 127 -7.60 -3.83 4.06
N LYS A 128 -8.93 -3.62 4.18
CA LYS A 128 -9.95 -4.55 3.65
C LYS A 128 -9.86 -4.73 2.12
N VAL A 129 -9.78 -3.63 1.36
CA VAL A 129 -9.63 -3.69 -0.11
C VAL A 129 -8.33 -4.42 -0.49
N MET A 130 -7.25 -4.19 0.25
CA MET A 130 -5.96 -4.82 0.00
C MET A 130 -5.97 -6.33 0.33
N VAL A 131 -6.64 -6.74 1.39
CA VAL A 131 -6.81 -8.17 1.75
C VAL A 131 -7.61 -8.89 0.67
N ASN A 132 -8.73 -8.31 0.22
CA ASN A 132 -9.54 -8.88 -0.86
C ASN A 132 -8.77 -8.97 -2.19
N TYR A 133 -8.01 -7.92 -2.54
CA TYR A 133 -7.18 -7.90 -3.75
C TYR A 133 -6.06 -8.95 -3.73
N ILE A 134 -5.52 -9.27 -2.55
CA ILE A 134 -4.52 -10.34 -2.40
C ILE A 134 -5.21 -11.71 -2.49
N GLY A 135 -6.36 -11.90 -1.83
CA GLY A 135 -7.15 -13.13 -1.93
C GLY A 135 -7.56 -13.47 -3.36
N SER A 136 -7.96 -12.48 -4.17
CA SER A 136 -8.27 -12.68 -5.59
C SER A 136 -7.02 -13.00 -6.43
N ALA A 137 -5.87 -12.37 -6.14
CA ALA A 137 -4.62 -12.62 -6.86
C ALA A 137 -3.98 -13.98 -6.53
N PHE A 138 -4.38 -14.63 -5.44
CA PHE A 138 -3.97 -16.00 -5.08
C PHE A 138 -4.93 -17.08 -5.60
N SER A 139 -6.14 -16.72 -6.05
CA SER A 139 -7.09 -17.67 -6.64
C SER A 139 -6.89 -17.89 -8.15
N GLU A 140 -5.95 -17.15 -8.77
CA GLU A 140 -5.57 -17.25 -10.20
C GLU A 140 -4.18 -17.89 -10.40
N VAL A 141 -3.64 -18.57 -9.40
CA VAL A 141 -2.41 -19.39 -9.48
C VAL A 141 -2.71 -20.78 -8.94
#